data_AF-A0A7V5FT95-F1
#
_entry.id   AF-A0A7V5FT95-F1
#
_cell.length_a   1.000
_cell.length_b   1.000
_cell.length_c   1.000
_cell.angle_alpha   90.00
_cell.angle_beta   90.00
_cell.angle_gamma   90.00
#
_symmetry.space_group_name_H-M   'P 1'
#
loop_
_entity.id
_entity.type
_entity.pdbx_description
1 polymer ?
#
loop_
_entity_poly.entity_id
_entity_poly.type
_entity_poly.pdbx_seq_one_letter_code
_entity_poly.pdbx_strand_id
1 'polypeptide(L)' 'LNESNRTLSPWTIIRSDCKKKARVNCMKYLLSNLEYKGKLTAKELHPDPEIVISGIDEIKHMEKNLFSPKVLHG' A
#
# COMPACT_ATOMS: atom_id res chain seq x y z
N LEU A 1 5.19 5.46 12.12
CA LEU A 1 5.32 4.31 11.19
C LEU A 1 6.45 3.37 11.60
N ASN A 2 7.63 3.88 11.99
CA ASN A 2 8.78 3.03 12.33
C ASN A 2 8.57 2.15 13.58
N GLU A 3 7.89 2.67 14.61
CA GLU A 3 7.70 1.94 15.87
C GLU A 3 6.84 0.68 15.76
N SER A 4 5.86 0.66 14.86
CA SER A 4 4.87 -0.42 14.76
C SER A 4 4.97 -1.26 13.49
N ASN A 5 5.87 -0.91 12.56
CA ASN A 5 6.09 -1.66 11.33
C ASN A 5 7.12 -2.77 11.56
N ARG A 6 6.67 -4.03 11.48
CA ARG A 6 7.50 -5.22 11.73
C ARG A 6 7.29 -6.24 10.63
N THR A 7 8.23 -7.17 10.47
CA THR A 7 8.17 -8.25 9.47
C THR A 7 6.93 -9.15 9.64
N LEU A 8 6.50 -9.39 10.88
CA LEU A 8 5.30 -10.17 11.18
C LEU A 8 4.00 -9.39 10.94
N SER A 9 4.05 -8.06 11.04
CA SER A 9 2.89 -7.16 10.97
C SER A 9 3.27 -5.89 10.19
N PRO A 10 3.46 -6.02 8.86
CA PRO A 10 3.88 -4.91 8.03
C PRO A 10 2.72 -3.92 7.82
N TRP A 11 3.04 -2.63 7.84
CA TRP A 11 2.11 -1.59 7.42
C TRP A 11 2.00 -1.56 5.90
N THR A 12 0.76 -1.46 5.42
CA THR A 12 0.46 -1.21 4.00
C THR A 12 -0.23 0.15 3.91
N ILE A 13 0.32 1.04 3.10
CA ILE A 13 -0.18 2.39 2.88
C ILE A 13 -1.06 2.38 1.64
N ILE A 14 -2.24 3.00 1.74
CA ILE A 14 -3.20 3.13 0.64
C ILE A 14 -3.39 4.62 0.33
N ARG A 15 -2.95 5.07 -0.85
CA ARG A 15 -3.19 6.46 -1.29
C ARG A 15 -4.66 6.67 -1.62
N SER A 16 -5.23 7.76 -1.11
CA SER A 16 -6.68 7.93 -1.04
C SER A 16 -7.25 9.12 -1.81
N ASP A 17 -6.43 9.82 -2.61
CA ASP A 17 -6.81 10.97 -3.44
C ASP A 17 -8.06 10.68 -4.29
N CYS A 18 -8.12 9.47 -4.87
CA CYS A 18 -9.34 8.93 -5.47
C CYS A 18 -9.92 7.83 -4.58
N LYS A 19 -10.90 8.18 -3.73
CA LYS A 19 -11.58 7.25 -2.81
C LYS A 19 -12.08 5.96 -3.48
N LYS A 20 -12.61 6.06 -4.71
CA LYS A 20 -13.10 4.88 -5.47
C LYS A 20 -11.95 3.91 -5.80
N LYS A 21 -10.85 4.44 -6.35
CA LYS A 21 -9.67 3.62 -6.67
C LYS A 21 -9.01 3.05 -5.42
N ALA A 22 -8.91 3.83 -4.35
CA ALA A 22 -8.34 3.39 -3.08
C ALA A 22 -9.07 2.18 -2.48
N ARG A 23 -10.42 2.23 -2.47
CA ARG A 23 -11.26 1.13 -1.97
C ARG A 23 -11.07 -0.16 -2.76
N VAL A 24 -11.10 -0.06 -4.10
CA VAL A 24 -10.93 -1.23 -4.97
C VAL A 24 -9.55 -1.86 -4.79
N ASN A 25 -8.49 -1.04 -4.75
CA ASN A 25 -7.13 -1.54 -4.57
C ASN A 25 -6.88 -2.12 -3.17
N CYS A 26 -7.47 -1.54 -2.13
CA CYS A 26 -7.45 -2.11 -0.78
C CYS A 26 -8.06 -3.51 -0.75
N MET A 27 -9.25 -3.69 -1.35
CA MET A 27 -9.89 -5.01 -1.45
C MET A 27 -9.06 -6.00 -2.26
N LYS A 28 -8.48 -5.58 -3.39
CA LYS A 28 -7.59 -6.41 -4.20
C LYS A 28 -6.39 -6.91 -3.41
N TYR A 29 -5.71 -6.02 -2.68
CA TYR A 29 -4.56 -6.36 -1.84
C TYR A 29 -4.92 -7.34 -0.71
N LEU A 30 -6.07 -7.14 -0.05
CA LEU A 30 -6.53 -8.07 0.98
C LEU A 30 -6.81 -9.47 0.39
N LEU A 31 -7.57 -9.52 -0.71
CA LEU A 31 -7.93 -10.77 -1.38
C LEU A 31 -6.72 -11.46 -2.01
N SER A 32 -5.68 -10.73 -2.43
CA SER A 32 -4.46 -11.35 -2.95
C SER A 32 -3.66 -12.06 -1.86
N ASN A 33 -3.73 -11.58 -0.61
CA ASN A 33 -2.96 -12.13 0.51
C ASN A 33 -3.65 -13.30 1.23
N LEU A 34 -4.95 -13.49 1.02
CA LEU A 34 -5.72 -14.58 1.63
C LEU A 34 -5.81 -15.81 0.70
N GLU A 35 -5.80 -17.00 1.29
CA GLU A 35 -6.12 -18.24 0.60
C GLU A 35 -7.61 -18.57 0.77
N TYR A 36 -8.33 -18.69 -0.34
CA TYR A 36 -9.75 -19.02 -0.33
C TYR A 36 -10.13 -19.82 -1.57
N LYS A 37 -11.18 -20.64 -1.45
CA LYS A 37 -11.70 -21.44 -2.56
C LYS A 37 -12.29 -20.52 -3.64
N GLY A 38 -11.92 -20.75 -4.90
CA GLY A 38 -12.39 -19.94 -6.03
C GLY A 38 -11.69 -18.59 -6.16
N LYS A 39 -10.46 -18.47 -5.64
CA LYS A 39 -9.63 -17.27 -5.79
C LYS A 39 -9.44 -16.91 -7.26
N LEU A 40 -9.69 -15.65 -7.56
CA LEU A 40 -9.46 -15.07 -8.89
C LEU A 40 -7.98 -15.12 -9.26
N THR A 41 -7.69 -14.97 -10.55
CA THR A 41 -6.31 -15.02 -11.02
C THR A 41 -5.48 -13.90 -10.40
N ALA A 42 -4.18 -14.15 -10.20
CA ALA A 42 -3.26 -13.14 -9.65
C ALA A 42 -3.24 -11.85 -10.49
N LYS A 43 -3.55 -11.94 -11.78
CA LYS A 43 -3.66 -10.79 -12.69
C LYS A 43 -4.83 -9.87 -12.34
N GLU A 44 -5.97 -10.42 -11.95
CA GLU A 44 -7.18 -9.64 -11.62
C GLU A 44 -7.06 -8.99 -10.23
N LEU A 45 -6.42 -9.70 -9.30
CA LEU A 45 -6.19 -9.26 -7.93
C LEU A 45 -4.93 -8.41 -7.76
N HIS A 46 -4.22 -8.09 -8.85
CA HIS A 46 -3.04 -7.22 -8.77
C HIS A 46 -3.47 -5.79 -8.37
N PRO A 47 -3.04 -5.29 -7.20
CA PRO A 47 -3.28 -3.91 -6.82
C PRO A 47 -2.35 -2.98 -7.61
N ASP A 48 -2.79 -1.74 -7.78
CA ASP A 48 -1.99 -0.68 -8.40
C ASP A 48 -0.83 -0.27 -7.46
N PRO A 49 0.44 -0.37 -7.89
CA PRO A 49 1.60 -0.07 -7.07
C PRO A 49 1.75 1.42 -6.73
N GLU A 50 1.09 2.32 -7.47
CA GLU A 50 1.07 3.75 -7.10
C GLU A 50 0.08 4.03 -5.96
N ILE A 51 -0.90 3.14 -5.75
CA ILE A 51 -1.94 3.29 -4.72
C ILE A 51 -1.59 2.48 -3.48
N VAL A 52 -1.08 1.25 -3.65
CA VAL A 52 -0.77 0.33 -2.55
C VAL A 52 0.74 0.24 -2.39
N ILE A 53 1.25 0.79 -1.28
CA ILE A 53 2.69 0.96 -1.04
C ILE A 53 3.06 0.29 0.28
N SER A 54 4.25 -0.29 0.36
CA SER A 54 4.75 -0.83 1.62
C SER A 54 5.09 0.31 2.60
N GLY A 55 4.84 0.09 3.90
CA GLY A 55 5.22 1.07 4.91
C GLY A 55 6.73 1.36 4.94
N ILE A 56 7.56 0.39 4.53
CA ILE A 56 9.02 0.56 4.45
C ILE A 56 9.38 1.56 3.33
N ASP A 57 8.78 1.41 2.16
CA ASP A 57 9.07 2.27 1.01
C ASP A 57 8.55 3.68 1.25
N GLU A 58 7.40 3.83 1.91
CA GLU A 58 6.88 5.14 2.30
C GLU A 58 7.80 5.83 3.33
N ILE A 59 8.28 5.11 4.36
CA ILE A 59 9.25 5.68 5.32
C ILE A 59 10.52 6.13 4.60
N LYS A 60 11.08 5.30 3.72
CA LYS A 60 12.27 5.66 2.92
C LYS A 60 12.03 6.90 2.06
N HIS A 61 10.85 7.02 1.45
CA HIS A 61 10.47 8.21 0.68
C HIS A 61 10.40 9.45 1.55
N MET A 62 9.79 9.35 2.73
CA MET A 62 9.71 10.46 3.69
C MET A 62 11.09 10.88 4.20
N GLU A 63 11.96 9.94 4.56
CA GLU A 63 13.32 10.20 5.02
C GLU A 63 14.17 10.89 3.94
N LYS A 64 14.08 10.41 2.70
CA LYS A 64 14.80 11.01 1.56
C LYS A 64 14.37 12.45 1.28
N ASN A 65 13.08 12.76 1.47
CA ASN A 65 12.50 14.05 1.17
C ASN A 65 12.25 14.92 2.41
N LEU A 66 12.91 14.60 3.53
CA LEU A 66 12.70 15.27 4.82
C LEU A 66 12.86 16.80 4.74
N PHE A 67 13.80 17.28 3.92
CA PHE A 67 14.08 18.71 3.70
C PHE A 67 13.34 19.31 2.50
N SER A 68 12.50 18.53 1.83
CA SER A 68 11.78 18.94 0.62
C SER A 68 10.29 18.54 0.71
N PRO A 69 9.51 19.22 1.57
CA PRO A 69 8.14 18.84 1.87
C PRO A 69 7.20 18.88 0.66
N LYS A 70 7.54 19.66 -0.39
CA LYS A 70 6.77 19.72 -1.64
C LYS A 70 6.78 18.41 -2.45
N VAL A 71 7.71 17.50 -2.15
CA VAL A 71 7.87 16.20 -2.84
C VAL A 71 7.17 15.08 -2.05
N LEU A 72 6.73 15.36 -0.83
CA LEU A 72 5.91 14.43 -0.06
C LEU A 72 4.52 14.33 -0.67
N HIS A 73 3.94 13.15 -0.57
CA HIS A 73 2.58 12.92 -1.05
C HIS A 73 1.60 13.27 0.08
N GLY A 74 0.67 14.19 -0.20
CA GLY A 74 -0.33 14.68 0.74
C GLY A 74 -1.36 15.58 0.06
#